data_AF-A0A7S4BYV5-F1
#
_entry.id   AF-A0A7S4BYV5-F1
#
_cell.length_a   1.000
_cell.length_b   1.000
_cell.length_c   1.000
_cell.angle_alpha   90.00
_cell.angle_beta   90.00
_cell.angle_gamma   90.00
#
_symmetry.space_group_name_H-M   'P 1'
#
loop_
_entity.id
_entity.type
_entity.pdbx_description
1 polymer ?
#
loop_
_entity_poly.entity_id
_entity_poly.type
_entity_poly.pdbx_seq_one_letter_code
_entity_poly.pdbx_strand_id
1 'polypeptide(L)'
;MLVKLRNPNGHAGWRGAWGRASPRWTYELREQLKIDSEDAGVFWMGWDDFLRFFAEVTVCRLVPHMMEGREFGWLPSAFNAGQAVAVDVYARTQIEVTLHQEPHRSRGADATPTLVDIGILVLKEESDGRYVRVASTERVIDHLVHVATELEQDGYVSRYLIVPLCLGQLRSDAPRKFRVSVHSSQPIAMTSTPTDAATLARAILSLAVDTGKRTPLLSHPLLGEVLCIYQLEDEAGICIVAENNSHFAMRVEVDASEGANGPSEGFISTRGLLVSH
;
A
#
# COMPACT_ATOMS: atom_id res chain seq x y z
N MET A 1 5.11 -20.50 -25.87
CA MET A 1 5.93 -19.37 -25.38
C MET A 1 7.00 -19.91 -24.45
N LEU A 2 8.25 -19.43 -24.57
CA LEU A 2 9.36 -19.81 -23.71
C LEU A 2 9.79 -18.60 -22.87
N VAL A 3 10.25 -18.85 -21.66
CA VAL A 3 10.81 -17.82 -20.76
C VAL A 3 12.29 -18.12 -20.55
N LYS A 4 13.12 -17.07 -20.65
CA LYS A 4 14.55 -17.11 -20.31
C LYS A 4 14.73 -16.59 -18.90
N LEU A 5 15.35 -17.38 -18.03
CA LEU A 5 15.55 -17.08 -16.62
C LEU A 5 17.02 -17.22 -16.25
N ARG A 6 17.44 -16.53 -15.19
CA ARG A 6 18.79 -16.61 -14.64
C ARG A 6 18.71 -16.91 -13.14
N ASN A 7 19.34 -18.01 -12.74
CA ASN A 7 19.64 -18.28 -11.34
C ASN A 7 20.83 -17.39 -10.90
N PRO A 8 20.64 -16.47 -9.94
CA PRO A 8 21.70 -15.56 -9.48
C PRO A 8 22.93 -16.30 -8.93
N ASN A 9 22.70 -17.47 -8.31
CA ASN A 9 23.77 -18.26 -7.72
C ASN A 9 24.52 -19.11 -8.75
N GLY A 10 24.11 -19.16 -10.02
CA GLY A 10 24.88 -19.78 -11.12
C GLY A 10 24.95 -21.31 -11.15
N HIS A 11 24.48 -22.02 -10.12
CA HIS A 11 24.76 -23.46 -9.95
C HIS A 11 23.61 -24.41 -10.32
N ALA A 12 22.41 -23.91 -10.66
CA ALA A 12 21.28 -24.77 -11.02
C ALA A 12 20.55 -24.27 -12.26
N GLY A 13 20.49 -25.13 -13.29
CA GLY A 13 19.72 -24.93 -14.52
C GLY A 13 18.49 -25.86 -14.58
N TRP A 14 17.51 -25.48 -15.41
CA TRP A 14 16.27 -26.24 -15.58
C TRP A 14 16.50 -27.58 -16.29
N ARG A 15 15.97 -28.66 -15.70
CA ARG A 15 16.08 -30.05 -16.22
C ARG A 15 14.82 -30.56 -16.93
N GLY A 16 13.75 -29.77 -16.94
CA GLY A 16 12.49 -30.15 -17.59
C GLY A 16 12.47 -29.86 -19.09
N ALA A 17 11.27 -29.74 -19.65
CA ALA A 17 11.08 -29.36 -21.04
C ALA A 17 11.78 -28.03 -21.34
N TRP A 18 12.51 -27.96 -22.47
CA TRP A 18 13.29 -26.78 -22.88
C TRP A 18 14.50 -26.45 -21.98
N GLY A 19 14.88 -27.33 -21.04
CA GLY A 19 16.19 -27.28 -20.41
C GLY A 19 17.34 -27.48 -21.42
N ARG A 20 18.59 -27.13 -21.07
CA ARG A 20 19.73 -27.16 -22.01
C ARG A 20 19.96 -28.52 -22.68
N ALA A 21 19.74 -29.62 -21.95
CA ALA A 21 19.86 -30.99 -22.46
C ALA A 21 18.54 -31.55 -23.04
N SER A 22 17.48 -30.73 -23.17
CA SER A 22 16.18 -31.19 -23.63
C SER A 22 16.23 -31.61 -25.09
N PRO A 23 15.63 -32.76 -25.46
CA PRO A 23 15.53 -33.20 -26.86
C PRO A 23 14.50 -32.40 -27.66
N ARG A 24 13.72 -31.52 -27.02
CA ARG A 24 12.74 -30.65 -27.69
C ARG A 24 13.39 -29.54 -28.51
N TRP A 25 14.67 -29.28 -28.29
CA TRP A 25 15.43 -28.32 -29.06
C TRP A 25 15.76 -28.86 -30.45
N THR A 26 15.29 -28.19 -31.50
CA THR A 26 15.78 -28.42 -32.87
C THR A 26 17.13 -27.71 -33.05
N TYR A 27 17.90 -28.13 -34.07
CA TYR A 27 19.18 -27.51 -34.39
C TYR A 27 19.02 -26.00 -34.65
N GLU A 28 18.00 -25.62 -35.43
CA GLU A 28 17.78 -24.21 -35.77
C GLU A 28 17.47 -23.37 -34.52
N LEU A 29 16.65 -23.88 -33.59
CA LEU A 29 16.28 -23.16 -32.38
C LEU A 29 17.45 -23.04 -31.39
N ARG A 30 18.31 -24.06 -31.31
CA ARG A 30 19.54 -24.00 -30.50
C ARG A 30 20.46 -22.89 -30.95
N GLU A 31 20.64 -22.78 -32.27
CA GLU A 31 21.50 -21.77 -32.88
C GLU A 31 20.90 -20.37 -32.72
N GLN A 32 19.61 -20.20 -33.02
CA GLN A 32 18.90 -18.91 -32.91
C GLN A 32 18.90 -18.34 -31.49
N LEU A 33 18.65 -19.19 -30.48
CA LEU A 33 18.61 -18.77 -29.08
C LEU A 33 19.96 -18.93 -28.37
N LYS A 34 21.00 -19.34 -29.10
CA LYS A 34 22.38 -19.49 -28.64
C LYS A 34 22.51 -20.28 -27.33
N ILE A 35 21.73 -21.36 -27.21
CA ILE A 35 21.56 -22.15 -25.98
C ILE A 35 22.89 -22.64 -25.41
N ASP A 36 23.84 -22.98 -26.28
CA ASP A 36 25.13 -23.53 -25.88
C ASP A 36 26.17 -22.47 -25.44
N SER A 37 25.93 -21.19 -25.73
CA SER A 37 26.79 -20.08 -25.29
C SER A 37 26.26 -19.33 -24.06
N GLU A 38 25.13 -19.75 -23.50
CA GLU A 38 24.56 -19.14 -22.29
C GLU A 38 25.34 -19.55 -21.03
N ASP A 39 25.38 -18.64 -20.05
CA ASP A 39 25.97 -18.85 -18.73
C ASP A 39 25.33 -20.07 -18.03
N ALA A 40 26.09 -20.76 -17.16
CA ALA A 40 25.62 -21.95 -16.45
C ALA A 40 24.36 -21.72 -15.60
N GLY A 41 24.12 -20.48 -15.15
CA GLY A 41 22.92 -20.10 -14.40
C GLY A 41 21.73 -19.70 -15.26
N VAL A 42 21.88 -19.59 -16.58
CA VAL A 42 20.81 -19.17 -17.49
C VAL A 42 20.12 -20.41 -18.06
N PHE A 43 18.79 -20.41 -18.05
CA PHE A 43 17.99 -21.52 -18.56
C PHE A 43 16.68 -21.05 -19.18
N TRP A 44 16.10 -21.93 -19.99
CA TRP A 44 14.80 -21.74 -20.62
C TRP A 44 13.80 -22.74 -20.07
N MET A 45 12.52 -22.35 -19.99
CA MET A 45 11.41 -23.25 -19.66
C MET A 45 10.15 -22.87 -20.41
N GLY A 46 9.20 -23.81 -20.48
CA GLY A 46 7.87 -23.52 -21.01
C GLY A 46 7.12 -22.55 -20.10
N TRP A 47 6.24 -21.73 -20.67
CA TRP A 47 5.38 -20.83 -19.90
C TRP A 47 4.51 -21.58 -18.88
N ASP A 48 3.99 -22.76 -19.22
CA ASP A 48 3.19 -23.57 -18.29
C ASP A 48 4.02 -24.06 -17.10
N ASP A 49 5.30 -24.36 -17.32
CA ASP A 49 6.22 -24.71 -16.24
C ASP A 49 6.52 -23.47 -15.39
N PHE A 50 6.75 -22.31 -16.03
CA PHE A 50 6.95 -21.06 -15.31
C PHE A 50 5.81 -20.75 -14.33
N LEU A 51 4.55 -20.84 -14.78
CA LEU A 51 3.37 -20.63 -13.93
C LEU A 51 3.22 -21.67 -12.81
N ARG A 52 3.81 -22.87 -12.96
CA ARG A 52 3.79 -23.91 -11.93
C ARG A 52 4.88 -23.75 -10.88
N PHE A 53 6.05 -23.24 -11.27
CA PHE A 53 7.24 -23.21 -10.42
C PHE A 53 7.55 -21.83 -9.83
N PHE A 54 7.01 -20.74 -10.38
CA PHE A 54 7.21 -19.39 -9.87
C PHE A 54 5.90 -18.83 -9.30
N ALA A 55 5.94 -18.42 -8.03
CA ALA A 55 4.78 -17.85 -7.34
C ALA A 55 4.62 -16.34 -7.58
N GLU A 56 5.73 -15.65 -7.84
CA GLU A 56 5.75 -14.19 -7.96
C GLU A 56 6.71 -13.73 -9.07
N VAL A 57 6.35 -12.62 -9.72
CA VAL A 57 7.19 -11.91 -10.69
C VAL A 57 7.16 -10.43 -10.37
N THR A 58 8.29 -9.90 -9.91
CA THR A 58 8.46 -8.46 -9.68
C THR A 58 9.05 -7.80 -10.92
N VAL A 59 8.39 -6.79 -11.46
CA VAL A 59 8.87 -6.01 -12.61
C VAL A 59 9.22 -4.60 -12.15
N CYS A 60 10.52 -4.26 -12.18
CA CYS A 60 10.96 -2.89 -11.95
C CYS A 60 10.93 -2.11 -13.27
N ARG A 61 9.98 -1.19 -13.41
CA ARG A 61 9.90 -0.29 -14.57
C ARG A 61 10.91 0.84 -14.38
N LEU A 62 11.91 0.92 -15.25
CA LEU A 62 12.76 2.10 -15.36
C LEU A 62 12.13 3.05 -16.39
N VAL A 63 11.67 4.22 -15.95
CA VAL A 63 11.14 5.27 -16.84
C VAL A 63 12.18 6.38 -16.94
N PRO A 64 13.01 6.44 -18.01
CA PRO A 64 14.21 7.27 -18.05
C PRO A 64 13.97 8.79 -17.95
N HIS A 65 12.73 9.23 -18.15
CA HIS A 65 12.34 10.64 -18.21
C HIS A 65 11.54 11.10 -16.99
N MET A 66 11.31 10.23 -15.99
CA MET A 66 10.67 10.65 -14.74
C MET A 66 11.70 11.23 -13.78
N MET A 67 11.31 12.31 -13.10
CA MET A 67 12.07 12.89 -11.99
C MET A 67 11.76 12.13 -10.71
N GLU A 68 12.78 11.91 -9.88
CA GLU A 68 12.62 11.25 -8.59
C GLU A 68 12.75 12.27 -7.44
N GLY A 69 11.73 12.33 -6.59
CA GLY A 69 11.76 12.98 -5.29
C GLY A 69 11.66 11.95 -4.18
N ARG A 70 12.35 12.19 -3.06
CA ARG A 70 12.29 11.31 -1.88
C ARG A 70 12.06 12.11 -0.62
N GLU A 71 11.16 11.63 0.19
CA GLU A 71 10.85 12.19 1.51
C GLU A 71 10.77 11.07 2.54
N PHE A 72 10.89 11.45 3.81
CA PHE A 72 10.79 10.52 4.93
C PHE A 72 9.89 11.09 6.02
N GLY A 73 9.40 10.20 6.86
CA GLY A 73 8.59 10.61 7.99
C GLY A 73 8.30 9.48 8.94
N TRP A 74 7.37 9.75 9.85
CA TRP A 74 6.92 8.81 10.86
C TRP A 74 5.51 8.31 10.55
N LEU A 75 5.32 6.99 10.64
CA LEU A 75 3.99 6.39 10.62
C LEU A 75 3.19 6.84 11.86
N PRO A 76 1.85 6.82 11.80
CA PRO A 76 0.99 7.06 12.95
C PRO A 76 1.39 6.17 14.14
N SER A 77 1.35 6.73 15.35
CA SER A 77 1.72 6.05 16.59
C SER A 77 0.85 6.50 17.77
N ALA A 78 1.07 5.95 18.97
CA ALA A 78 0.39 6.41 20.18
C ALA A 78 0.63 7.90 20.51
N PHE A 79 1.66 8.52 19.92
CA PHE A 79 2.04 9.91 20.23
C PHE A 79 1.43 10.94 19.27
N ASN A 80 1.17 10.58 18.02
CA ASN A 80 0.64 11.49 16.99
C ASN A 80 0.12 10.73 15.75
N ALA A 81 -0.60 11.44 14.89
CA ALA A 81 -1.16 10.89 13.65
C ALA A 81 -0.13 10.71 12.51
N GLY A 82 1.17 10.74 12.81
CA GLY A 82 2.25 10.54 11.86
C GLY A 82 2.53 11.77 11.01
N GLN A 83 3.20 11.53 9.88
CA GLN A 83 3.51 12.55 8.87
C GLN A 83 3.01 12.11 7.50
N ALA A 84 2.65 13.10 6.69
CA ALA A 84 2.34 12.96 5.28
C ALA A 84 3.40 13.69 4.45
N VAL A 85 3.42 13.45 3.14
CA VAL A 85 4.24 14.22 2.22
C VAL A 85 3.33 15.15 1.43
N ALA A 86 3.49 16.46 1.65
CA ALA A 86 2.84 17.47 0.84
C ALA A 86 3.53 17.57 -0.52
N VAL A 87 2.73 17.57 -1.60
CA VAL A 87 3.19 17.63 -2.97
C VAL A 87 2.49 18.79 -3.68
N ASP A 88 3.26 19.77 -4.13
CA ASP A 88 2.75 20.87 -4.96
C ASP A 88 3.06 20.57 -6.43
N VAL A 89 2.01 20.60 -7.27
CA VAL A 89 2.11 20.40 -8.71
C VAL A 89 1.80 21.68 -9.48
N TYR A 90 2.55 21.90 -10.56
CA TYR A 90 2.51 23.11 -11.40
C TYR A 90 2.03 22.83 -12.83
N ALA A 91 1.70 21.58 -13.11
CA ALA A 91 1.19 21.07 -14.38
C ALA A 91 0.50 19.73 -14.11
N ARG A 92 -0.31 19.27 -15.07
CA ARG A 92 -0.81 17.88 -15.07
C ARG A 92 0.37 16.91 -15.01
N THR A 93 0.45 16.10 -13.96
CA THR A 93 1.63 15.31 -13.62
C THR A 93 1.26 13.86 -13.35
N GLN A 94 1.83 12.93 -14.10
CA GLN A 94 1.76 11.51 -13.78
C GLN A 94 2.78 11.21 -12.68
N ILE A 95 2.35 10.51 -11.63
CA ILE A 95 3.19 10.10 -10.52
C ILE A 95 3.14 8.59 -10.29
N GLU A 96 4.27 8.02 -9.89
CA GLU A 96 4.40 6.68 -9.31
C GLU A 96 4.97 6.86 -7.89
N VAL A 97 4.18 6.50 -6.88
CA VAL A 97 4.51 6.66 -5.46
C VAL A 97 4.81 5.30 -4.86
N THR A 98 5.98 5.16 -4.25
CA THR A 98 6.36 3.98 -3.48
C THR A 98 6.61 4.37 -2.03
N LEU A 99 5.85 3.76 -1.12
CA LEU A 99 6.05 3.87 0.33
C LEU A 99 6.81 2.64 0.80
N HIS A 100 7.94 2.85 1.44
CA HIS A 100 8.75 1.82 2.08
C HIS A 100 8.70 1.99 3.60
N GLN A 101 8.51 0.90 4.33
CA GLN A 101 8.75 0.91 5.78
C GLN A 101 10.25 0.67 6.06
N GLU A 102 10.86 1.50 6.91
CA GLU A 102 12.26 1.29 7.28
C GLU A 102 12.38 0.02 8.16
N PRO A 103 13.42 -0.81 7.97
CA PRO A 103 13.57 -2.03 8.75
C PRO A 103 13.60 -1.74 10.25
N HIS A 104 12.59 -2.23 10.96
CA HIS A 104 12.54 -2.17 12.42
C HIS A 104 12.97 -3.51 13.00
N ARG A 105 14.13 -3.52 13.67
CA ARG A 105 14.69 -4.71 14.32
C ARG A 105 14.55 -4.59 15.83
N SER A 106 13.87 -5.57 16.44
CA SER A 106 13.93 -5.79 17.89
C SER A 106 15.37 -6.11 18.29
N ARG A 107 15.84 -5.68 19.47
CA ARG A 107 17.20 -6.02 19.91
C ARG A 107 17.32 -7.52 20.18
N GLY A 108 18.18 -8.22 19.43
CA GLY A 108 18.49 -9.65 19.60
C GLY A 108 19.33 -10.18 18.43
N ALA A 109 20.14 -11.23 18.66
CA ALA A 109 21.07 -11.78 17.66
C ALA A 109 20.37 -12.40 16.43
N ASP A 110 19.09 -12.80 16.58
CA ASP A 110 18.25 -13.43 15.54
C ASP A 110 17.04 -12.55 15.13
N ALA A 111 17.13 -11.24 15.29
CA ALA A 111 15.98 -10.35 15.08
C ALA A 111 15.59 -10.23 13.59
N THR A 112 14.46 -10.83 13.23
CA THR A 112 13.77 -10.61 11.95
C THR A 112 13.17 -9.20 11.91
N PRO A 113 13.14 -8.53 10.75
CA PRO A 113 12.39 -7.29 10.62
C PRO A 113 10.91 -7.56 10.95
N THR A 114 10.35 -6.77 11.86
CA THR A 114 8.90 -6.81 12.10
C THR A 114 8.25 -5.89 11.08
N LEU A 115 7.33 -6.41 10.29
CA LEU A 115 6.55 -5.61 9.34
C LEU A 115 5.27 -5.13 10.02
N VAL A 116 4.78 -3.97 9.60
CA VAL A 116 3.46 -3.45 9.95
C VAL A 116 2.61 -3.27 8.70
N ASP A 117 1.31 -3.08 8.89
CA ASP A 117 0.40 -2.74 7.81
C ASP A 117 0.74 -1.37 7.23
N ILE A 118 0.93 -1.31 5.91
CA ILE A 118 1.17 -0.06 5.20
C ILE A 118 0.24 0.03 3.99
N GLY A 119 -0.30 1.23 3.76
CA GLY A 119 -1.04 1.62 2.56
C GLY A 119 -0.74 3.07 2.21
N ILE A 120 -1.15 3.51 1.03
CA ILE A 120 -1.01 4.89 0.58
C ILE A 120 -2.41 5.47 0.31
N LEU A 121 -2.60 6.72 0.74
CA LEU A 121 -3.70 7.57 0.30
C LEU A 121 -3.12 8.83 -0.36
N VAL A 122 -3.59 9.16 -1.55
CA VAL A 122 -3.25 10.40 -2.24
C VAL A 122 -4.48 11.29 -2.22
N LEU A 123 -4.39 12.44 -1.56
CA LEU A 123 -5.49 13.37 -1.35
C LEU A 123 -5.18 14.71 -2.01
N LYS A 124 -6.13 15.29 -2.74
CA LYS A 124 -6.08 16.65 -3.28
C LYS A 124 -6.66 17.64 -2.27
N GLU A 125 -6.00 18.76 -2.05
CA GLU A 125 -6.56 19.88 -1.29
C GLU A 125 -7.51 20.69 -2.18
N GLU A 126 -8.75 20.81 -1.76
CA GLU A 126 -9.79 21.63 -2.40
C GLU A 126 -9.74 23.07 -1.91
N SER A 127 -10.36 23.96 -2.69
CA SER A 127 -10.40 25.42 -2.41
C SER A 127 -10.94 25.82 -1.02
N ASP A 128 -11.73 24.95 -0.38
CA ASP A 128 -12.28 25.16 0.95
C ASP A 128 -11.49 24.46 2.07
N GLY A 129 -10.28 23.96 1.76
CA GLY A 129 -9.40 23.26 2.69
C GLY A 129 -9.83 21.82 2.99
N ARG A 130 -10.83 21.28 2.29
CA ARG A 130 -11.15 19.85 2.36
C ARG A 130 -10.15 19.05 1.54
N TYR A 131 -9.99 17.79 1.92
CA TYR A 131 -9.18 16.84 1.17
C TYR A 131 -10.08 15.82 0.47
N VAL A 132 -9.85 15.61 -0.82
CA VAL A 132 -10.57 14.62 -1.64
C VAL A 132 -9.59 13.58 -2.13
N ARG A 133 -9.92 12.30 -2.00
CA ARG A 133 -9.06 11.21 -2.42
C ARG A 133 -9.00 11.08 -3.94
N VAL A 134 -7.78 10.93 -4.45
CA VAL A 134 -7.49 10.75 -5.89
C VAL A 134 -6.99 9.34 -6.19
N ALA A 135 -6.21 8.76 -5.27
CA ALA A 135 -5.75 7.39 -5.37
C ALA A 135 -5.56 6.77 -3.99
N SER A 136 -5.57 5.44 -3.94
CA SER A 136 -5.26 4.68 -2.74
C SER A 136 -4.77 3.28 -3.07
N THR A 137 -4.17 2.64 -2.07
CA THR A 137 -3.90 1.20 -2.10
C THR A 137 -4.72 0.50 -1.03
N GLU A 138 -4.89 -0.81 -1.18
CA GLU A 138 -5.14 -1.67 -0.04
C GLU A 138 -3.94 -1.62 0.92
N ARG A 139 -4.18 -1.94 2.19
CA ARG A 139 -3.09 -2.09 3.15
C ARG A 139 -2.51 -3.49 3.04
N VAL A 140 -1.18 -3.57 3.09
CA VAL A 140 -0.42 -4.82 2.99
C VAL A 140 0.55 -4.95 4.16
N ILE A 141 0.93 -6.18 4.50
CA ILE A 141 2.02 -6.45 5.45
C ILE A 141 3.25 -6.83 4.64
N ASP A 142 3.86 -5.83 4.01
CA ASP A 142 5.03 -6.00 3.14
C ASP A 142 6.01 -4.83 3.30
N HIS A 143 7.25 -4.99 2.84
CA HIS A 143 8.30 -3.98 2.91
C HIS A 143 7.95 -2.67 2.21
N LEU A 144 7.13 -2.74 1.17
CA LEU A 144 6.70 -1.59 0.40
C LEU A 144 5.28 -1.74 -0.12
N VAL A 145 4.67 -0.61 -0.49
CA VAL A 145 3.41 -0.55 -1.22
C VAL A 145 3.52 0.57 -2.25
N HIS A 146 2.82 0.43 -3.38
CA HIS A 146 2.97 1.32 -4.53
C HIS A 146 1.61 1.72 -5.11
N VAL A 147 1.50 2.98 -5.54
CA VAL A 147 0.36 3.50 -6.31
C VAL A 147 0.84 4.40 -7.44
N ALA A 148 0.24 4.25 -8.62
CA ALA A 148 0.42 5.16 -9.74
C ALA A 148 -0.87 5.94 -9.98
N THR A 149 -0.77 7.24 -10.19
CA THR A 149 -1.94 8.09 -10.49
C THR A 149 -1.53 9.33 -11.28
N GLU A 150 -2.51 10.06 -11.76
CA GLU A 150 -2.32 11.37 -12.36
C GLU A 150 -2.82 12.46 -11.41
N LEU A 151 -2.04 13.52 -11.29
CA LEU A 151 -2.38 14.70 -10.52
C LEU A 151 -2.75 15.84 -11.48
N GLU A 152 -3.94 16.39 -11.29
CA GLU A 152 -4.42 17.55 -12.04
C GLU A 152 -3.93 18.86 -11.41
N GLN A 153 -3.83 19.90 -12.24
CA GLN A 153 -3.56 21.25 -11.79
C GLN A 153 -4.81 22.10 -12.01
N ASP A 154 -5.30 22.66 -10.90
CA ASP A 154 -6.31 23.70 -10.87
C ASP A 154 -5.65 25.04 -10.57
N GLY A 155 -5.88 26.04 -11.43
CA GLY A 155 -5.28 27.36 -11.26
C GLY A 155 -3.76 27.34 -11.46
N TYR A 156 -3.02 27.95 -10.54
CA TYR A 156 -1.55 28.09 -10.63
C TYR A 156 -0.79 26.95 -9.98
N VAL A 157 -1.27 26.45 -8.84
CA VAL A 157 -0.65 25.36 -8.07
C VAL A 157 -1.77 24.54 -7.45
N SER A 158 -1.65 23.22 -7.51
CA SER A 158 -2.51 22.32 -6.73
C SER A 158 -1.68 21.58 -5.71
N ARG A 159 -2.21 21.51 -4.48
CA ARG A 159 -1.57 20.82 -3.37
C ARG A 159 -2.21 19.46 -3.15
N TYR A 160 -1.37 18.48 -2.91
CA TYR A 160 -1.73 17.12 -2.58
C TYR A 160 -1.05 16.67 -1.30
N LEU A 161 -1.64 15.70 -0.62
CA LEU A 161 -1.04 14.96 0.49
C LEU A 161 -0.92 13.49 0.11
N ILE A 162 0.29 12.95 0.20
CA ILE A 162 0.55 11.52 0.24
C ILE A 162 0.57 11.11 1.71
N VAL A 163 -0.50 10.45 2.16
CA VAL A 163 -0.71 10.03 3.55
C VAL A 163 -0.42 8.53 3.66
N PRO A 164 0.61 8.13 4.41
CA PRO A 164 0.83 6.74 4.79
C PRO A 164 -0.31 6.26 5.71
N LEU A 165 -0.98 5.19 5.30
CA LEU A 165 -2.02 4.55 6.08
C LEU A 165 -1.42 3.36 6.85
N CYS A 166 -1.41 3.44 8.18
CA CYS A 166 -0.99 2.35 9.06
C CYS A 166 -1.87 2.39 10.31
N LEU A 167 -2.71 1.38 10.49
CA LEU A 167 -3.65 1.30 11.62
C LEU A 167 -3.06 0.47 12.76
N GLY A 168 -2.24 -0.54 12.44
CA GLY A 168 -1.56 -1.41 13.39
C GLY A 168 -0.61 -0.70 14.35
N GLN A 169 -0.13 0.50 13.99
CA GLN A 169 0.79 1.28 14.82
C GLN A 169 0.12 2.35 15.68
N LEU A 170 -1.17 2.63 15.53
CA LEU A 170 -1.84 3.75 16.21
C LEU A 170 -1.77 3.72 17.74
N ARG A 171 -1.55 2.54 18.33
CA ARG A 171 -1.39 2.37 19.79
C ARG A 171 0.04 2.00 20.20
N SER A 172 0.95 1.91 19.26
CA SER A 172 2.35 1.56 19.54
C SER A 172 3.09 2.76 20.10
N ASP A 173 3.83 2.51 21.18
CA ASP A 173 4.80 3.42 21.79
C ASP A 173 6.20 3.32 21.14
N ALA A 174 6.33 2.55 20.05
CA ALA A 174 7.55 2.39 19.26
C ALA A 174 7.34 2.90 17.82
N PRO A 175 7.40 4.23 17.59
CA PRO A 175 7.12 4.83 16.28
C PRO A 175 8.02 4.26 15.18
N ARG A 176 7.44 4.06 14.00
CA ARG A 176 8.14 3.53 12.84
C ARG A 176 8.33 4.59 11.78
N LYS A 177 9.47 4.53 11.10
CA LYS A 177 9.78 5.43 9.99
C LYS A 177 9.33 4.82 8.68
N PHE A 178 8.93 5.71 7.77
CA PHE A 178 8.72 5.38 6.38
C PHE A 178 9.62 6.24 5.48
N ARG A 179 9.78 5.78 4.25
CA ARG A 179 10.34 6.56 3.14
C ARG A 179 9.38 6.53 1.97
N VAL A 180 9.07 7.68 1.41
CA VAL A 180 8.32 7.80 0.17
C VAL A 180 9.29 8.16 -0.94
N SER A 181 9.19 7.45 -2.06
CA SER A 181 9.82 7.84 -3.32
C SER A 181 8.71 8.15 -4.32
N VAL A 182 8.77 9.31 -4.96
CA VAL A 182 7.81 9.74 -5.99
C VAL A 182 8.58 9.93 -7.29
N HIS A 183 8.22 9.15 -8.29
CA HIS A 183 8.62 9.41 -9.67
C HIS A 183 7.54 10.27 -10.31
N SER A 184 7.92 11.34 -11.02
CA SER A 184 6.99 12.31 -11.59
C SER A 184 7.35 12.66 -13.03
N SER A 185 6.33 12.86 -13.87
CA SER A 185 6.52 13.28 -15.27
C SER A 185 6.82 14.77 -15.44
N GLN A 186 6.58 15.58 -14.41
CA GLN A 186 6.79 17.03 -14.37
C GLN A 186 7.39 17.43 -13.02
N PRO A 187 8.11 18.56 -12.90
CA PRO A 187 8.71 18.96 -11.65
C PRO A 187 7.65 19.18 -10.58
N ILE A 188 7.88 18.63 -9.39
CA ILE A 188 7.02 18.77 -8.22
C ILE A 188 7.84 19.29 -7.03
N ALA A 189 7.21 20.03 -6.13
CA ALA A 189 7.81 20.34 -4.84
C ALA A 189 7.25 19.36 -3.80
N MET A 190 8.12 18.78 -2.97
CA MET A 190 7.75 17.80 -1.96
C MET A 190 8.29 18.22 -0.59
N THR A 191 7.48 18.07 0.45
CA THR A 191 7.89 18.32 1.83
C THR A 191 7.18 17.40 2.80
N SER A 192 7.91 16.83 3.75
CA SER A 192 7.33 16.10 4.87
C SER A 192 6.61 17.06 5.83
N THR A 193 5.35 16.77 6.15
CA THR A 193 4.50 17.61 7.01
C THR A 193 3.80 16.77 8.10
N PRO A 194 3.67 17.27 9.34
CA PRO A 194 2.85 16.62 10.35
C PRO A 194 1.42 16.40 9.87
N THR A 195 0.85 15.25 10.21
CA THR A 195 -0.57 14.96 9.99
C THR A 195 -1.32 15.09 11.31
N ASP A 196 -2.57 15.55 11.25
CA ASP A 196 -3.46 15.58 12.40
C ASP A 196 -4.49 14.44 12.36
N ALA A 197 -5.09 14.15 13.51
CA ALA A 197 -6.06 13.08 13.64
C ALA A 197 -7.31 13.30 12.78
N ALA A 198 -7.69 14.55 12.49
CA ALA A 198 -8.84 14.86 11.67
C ALA A 198 -8.60 14.50 10.20
N THR A 199 -7.41 14.81 9.69
CA THR A 199 -6.95 14.49 8.33
C THR A 199 -6.83 12.99 8.15
N LEU A 200 -6.19 12.28 9.09
CA LEU A 200 -6.11 10.83 9.06
C LEU A 200 -7.50 10.18 9.09
N ALA A 201 -8.39 10.64 9.98
CA ALA A 201 -9.75 10.11 10.05
C ALA A 201 -10.55 10.37 8.77
N ARG A 202 -10.43 11.55 8.16
CA ARG A 202 -11.05 11.88 6.86
C ARG A 202 -10.49 11.01 5.74
N ALA A 203 -9.19 10.74 5.75
CA ALA A 203 -8.54 9.86 4.77
C ALA A 203 -9.11 8.43 4.85
N ILE A 204 -9.25 7.89 6.06
CA ILE A 204 -9.86 6.58 6.32
C ILE A 204 -11.34 6.56 5.90
N LEU A 205 -12.10 7.59 6.26
CA LEU A 205 -13.51 7.73 5.88
C LEU A 205 -13.68 7.76 4.36
N SER A 206 -12.89 8.57 3.65
CA SER A 206 -12.95 8.65 2.19
C SER A 206 -12.61 7.31 1.53
N LEU A 207 -11.63 6.58 2.07
CA LEU A 207 -11.33 5.22 1.62
C LEU A 207 -12.53 4.29 1.83
N ALA A 208 -13.11 4.29 3.03
CA ALA A 208 -14.20 3.40 3.40
C ALA A 208 -15.50 3.67 2.63
N VAL A 209 -15.84 4.93 2.39
CA VAL A 209 -17.04 5.31 1.62
C VAL A 209 -16.95 4.81 0.18
N ASP A 210 -15.77 4.90 -0.42
CA ASP A 210 -15.62 4.61 -1.84
C ASP A 210 -15.39 3.11 -2.14
N THR A 211 -14.64 2.40 -1.28
CA THR A 211 -14.26 1.00 -1.53
C THR A 211 -14.83 0.02 -0.51
N GLY A 212 -15.38 0.51 0.60
CA GLY A 212 -15.89 -0.34 1.67
C GLY A 212 -17.27 -0.93 1.34
N LYS A 213 -17.52 -2.13 1.86
CA LYS A 213 -18.85 -2.73 1.84
C LYS A 213 -19.77 -1.95 2.77
N ARG A 214 -20.70 -1.21 2.16
CA ARG A 214 -21.68 -0.39 2.88
C ARG A 214 -22.83 -1.23 3.43
N THR A 215 -23.14 -1.03 4.71
CA THR A 215 -24.27 -1.65 5.41
C THR A 215 -25.00 -0.58 6.23
N PRO A 216 -26.24 -0.19 5.86
CA PRO A 216 -27.04 0.69 6.71
C PRO A 216 -27.44 -0.06 7.99
N LEU A 217 -27.11 0.52 9.15
CA LEU A 217 -27.34 -0.10 10.46
C LEU A 217 -28.57 0.48 11.16
N LEU A 218 -28.82 1.78 11.01
CA LEU A 218 -29.99 2.44 11.56
C LEU A 218 -30.63 3.34 10.51
N SER A 219 -31.94 3.20 10.33
CA SER A 219 -32.75 4.06 9.47
C SER A 219 -33.87 4.69 10.29
N HIS A 220 -34.17 5.95 10.01
CA HIS A 220 -35.28 6.69 10.59
C HIS A 220 -36.30 7.05 9.51
N PRO A 221 -37.62 6.88 9.75
CA PRO A 221 -38.66 7.08 8.73
C PRO A 221 -38.63 8.43 8.01
N LEU A 222 -38.17 9.49 8.68
CA LEU A 222 -38.12 10.85 8.12
C LEU A 222 -36.72 11.31 7.69
N LEU A 223 -35.67 10.69 8.23
CA LEU A 223 -34.29 11.14 8.00
C LEU A 223 -33.52 10.20 7.06
N GLY A 224 -34.14 9.08 6.66
CA GLY A 224 -33.48 8.05 5.86
C GLY A 224 -32.47 7.25 6.68
N GLU A 225 -31.37 6.86 6.06
CA GLU A 225 -30.29 6.11 6.70
C GLU A 225 -29.47 7.02 7.61
N VAL A 226 -29.58 6.77 8.91
CA VAL A 226 -29.06 7.61 9.98
C VAL A 226 -27.66 7.16 10.42
N LEU A 227 -27.41 5.86 10.43
CA LEU A 227 -26.10 5.28 10.74
C LEU A 227 -25.75 4.24 9.68
N CYS A 228 -24.59 4.42 9.04
CA CYS A 228 -24.06 3.51 8.06
C CYS A 228 -22.70 2.97 8.52
N ILE A 229 -22.47 1.68 8.28
CA ILE A 229 -21.19 1.04 8.52
C ILE A 229 -20.55 0.72 7.16
N TYR A 230 -19.28 1.04 7.03
CA TYR A 230 -18.44 0.64 5.91
C TYR A 230 -17.38 -0.35 6.42
N GLN A 231 -17.32 -1.52 5.81
CA GLN A 231 -16.31 -2.52 6.12
C GLN A 231 -15.30 -2.59 4.98
N LEU A 232 -14.05 -2.27 5.30
CA LEU A 232 -12.89 -2.50 4.46
C LEU A 232 -12.24 -3.81 4.88
N GLU A 233 -11.92 -4.65 3.92
CA GLU A 233 -11.21 -5.91 4.14
C GLU A 233 -10.05 -5.95 3.15
N ASP A 234 -8.83 -6.01 3.67
CA ASP A 234 -7.58 -6.03 2.92
C ASP A 234 -6.62 -7.08 3.52
N GLU A 235 -5.44 -7.25 2.92
CA GLU A 235 -4.43 -8.21 3.41
C GLU A 235 -4.00 -7.94 4.86
N ALA A 236 -4.12 -6.69 5.32
CA ALA A 236 -3.80 -6.30 6.68
C ALA A 236 -4.98 -6.44 7.67
N GLY A 237 -6.14 -6.90 7.22
CA GLY A 237 -7.30 -7.25 8.05
C GLY A 237 -8.53 -6.37 7.79
N ILE A 238 -9.38 -6.23 8.82
CA ILE A 238 -10.68 -5.58 8.70
C ILE A 238 -10.63 -4.18 9.35
N CYS A 239 -11.06 -3.16 8.61
CA CYS A 239 -11.32 -1.83 9.13
C CYS A 239 -12.83 -1.50 9.04
N ILE A 240 -13.41 -1.11 10.17
CA ILE A 240 -14.83 -0.75 10.26
C ILE A 240 -14.94 0.76 10.49
N VAL A 241 -15.70 1.43 9.62
CA VAL A 241 -15.95 2.86 9.70
C VAL A 241 -17.44 3.09 9.89
N ALA A 242 -17.79 3.81 10.96
CA ALA A 242 -19.17 4.20 11.24
C ALA A 242 -19.39 5.66 10.83
N GLU A 243 -20.34 5.89 9.93
CA GLU A 243 -20.77 7.21 9.48
C GLU A 243 -22.13 7.54 10.08
N ASN A 244 -22.16 8.59 10.90
CA ASN A 244 -23.38 9.14 11.49
C ASN A 244 -23.88 10.30 10.62
N ASN A 245 -24.98 10.07 9.90
CA ASN A 245 -25.62 11.04 9.01
C ASN A 245 -26.72 11.86 9.70
N SER A 246 -26.82 11.78 11.03
CA SER A 246 -27.78 12.57 11.81
C SER A 246 -27.14 13.67 12.63
N HIS A 247 -27.99 14.53 13.18
CA HIS A 247 -27.61 15.56 14.13
C HIS A 247 -27.49 15.06 15.58
N PHE A 248 -27.74 13.76 15.83
CA PHE A 248 -27.70 13.19 17.17
C PHE A 248 -26.34 12.54 17.44
N ALA A 249 -25.83 12.69 18.66
CA ALA A 249 -24.66 11.95 19.10
C ALA A 249 -25.00 10.46 19.21
N MET A 250 -24.13 9.59 18.68
CA MET A 250 -24.30 8.14 18.76
C MET A 250 -23.11 7.49 19.44
N ARG A 251 -23.39 6.50 20.27
CA ARG A 251 -22.40 5.58 20.81
C ARG A 251 -22.46 4.31 19.96
N VAL A 252 -21.33 3.98 19.35
CA VAL A 252 -21.15 2.71 18.63
C VAL A 252 -20.23 1.85 19.48
N GLU A 253 -20.72 0.68 19.86
CA GLU A 253 -19.93 -0.33 20.57
C GLU A 253 -19.69 -1.50 19.63
N VAL A 254 -18.44 -1.95 19.58
CA VAL A 254 -18.07 -3.15 18.85
C VAL A 254 -17.69 -4.18 19.89
N ASP A 255 -18.51 -5.21 20.04
CA ASP A 255 -18.16 -6.36 20.85
C ASP A 255 -17.27 -7.29 20.03
N ALA A 256 -16.02 -7.43 20.48
CA ALA A 256 -15.02 -8.29 19.88
C ALA A 256 -14.63 -9.46 20.81
N SER A 257 -15.41 -9.71 21.87
CA SER A 257 -15.07 -10.70 22.89
C SER A 257 -15.02 -12.15 22.38
N GLU A 258 -15.67 -12.47 21.26
CA GLU A 258 -15.66 -13.78 20.62
C GLU A 258 -14.68 -13.86 19.44
N GLY A 259 -13.38 -13.84 19.73
CA GLY A 259 -12.37 -14.38 18.83
C GLY A 259 -12.11 -15.85 19.17
N ALA A 260 -11.94 -16.72 18.16
CA ALA A 260 -11.68 -18.16 18.37
C ALA A 260 -10.46 -18.48 19.26
N ASN A 261 -9.64 -17.48 19.62
CA ASN A 261 -8.38 -17.61 20.36
C ASN A 261 -8.28 -16.78 21.66
N GLY A 262 -9.39 -16.28 22.24
CA GLY A 262 -9.37 -15.51 23.51
C GLY A 262 -9.55 -14.00 23.35
N PRO A 263 -9.35 -13.17 24.42
CA PRO A 263 -9.67 -11.75 24.41
C PRO A 263 -8.95 -11.06 23.24
N SER A 264 -9.75 -10.43 22.38
CA SER A 264 -9.33 -9.93 21.08
C SER A 264 -8.28 -8.82 21.18
N GLU A 265 -7.01 -9.19 21.07
CA GLU A 265 -5.90 -8.25 20.77
C GLU A 265 -5.99 -7.66 19.34
N GLY A 266 -6.99 -8.06 18.54
CA GLY A 266 -7.08 -7.77 17.10
C GLY A 266 -7.83 -6.51 16.68
N PHE A 267 -8.46 -5.75 17.60
CA PHE A 267 -9.21 -4.53 17.24
C PHE A 267 -8.50 -3.26 17.73
N ILE A 268 -8.08 -2.41 16.78
CA ILE A 268 -7.48 -1.11 17.06
C ILE A 268 -8.51 -0.02 16.71
N SER A 269 -9.11 0.60 17.72
CA SER A 269 -9.89 1.82 17.50
C SER A 269 -8.97 2.97 17.10
N THR A 270 -9.25 3.56 15.94
CA THR A 270 -8.50 4.68 15.36
C THR A 270 -8.75 6.02 16.05
N ARG A 271 -9.74 6.09 16.94
CA ARG A 271 -10.08 7.28 17.75
C ARG A 271 -9.86 7.10 19.26
N GLY A 272 -9.13 6.05 19.66
CA GLY A 272 -8.92 5.73 21.07
C GLY A 272 -10.12 5.07 21.75
N LEU A 273 -10.04 4.88 23.06
CA LEU A 273 -11.19 4.56 23.92
C LEU A 273 -12.08 5.80 24.00
N LEU A 274 -13.36 5.69 23.63
CA LEU A 274 -14.30 6.80 23.76
C LEU A 274 -14.74 7.06 25.22
N VAL A 275 -14.30 6.26 26.21
CA VAL A 275 -14.40 6.55 27.65
C VAL A 275 -13.32 5.75 28.41
N SER A 276 -12.56 6.40 29.30
CA SER A 276 -11.98 5.76 30.50
C SER A 276 -12.95 6.00 31.66
N HIS A 277 -13.32 4.94 32.38
CA HIS A 277 -14.13 5.03 33.59
C HIS A 277 -13.53 5.96 34.65
#